data_AF-A0A3D3NX66-F1
#
_entry.id   AF-A0A3D3NX66-F1
#
_cell.length_a   1.000
_cell.length_b   1.000
_cell.length_c   1.000
_cell.angle_alpha   90.00
_cell.angle_beta   90.00
_cell.angle_gamma   90.00
#
_symmetry.space_group_name_H-M   'P 1'
#
loop_
_entity.id
_entity.type
_entity.pdbx_description
1 polymer ?
#
loop_
_entity_poly.entity_id
_entity_poly.type
_entity_poly.pdbx_seq_one_letter_code
_entity_poly.pdbx_strand_id
1 'polypeptide(L)'
;DHKFDPFTQRDYYAMAGFFRSTQVVMGTRNGCVNVASWVEQPLPGPGMNDLAAKVARLELTMRLKVERDFMKKAGGKMSLQNLPLAGVLYDEEDAELVGEWKTSSLSSNRFGAHYIHDDKKGRGAKKAVFRGSLPETGVYEVRLAFPGKANGATNTRVIIEAFDGVHELRLDQTKAPRIGGLFEPVGRF
;
A
#
# COMPACT_ATOMS: atom_id res chain seq x y z
N ASP A 1 -7.98 49.51 20.23
CA ASP A 1 -9.08 48.64 19.75
C ASP A 1 -8.84 48.37 18.27
N HIS A 2 -8.12 47.29 17.95
CA HIS A 2 -7.72 46.90 16.59
C HIS A 2 -8.57 45.72 16.12
N LYS A 3 -9.89 45.92 16.12
CA LYS A 3 -10.82 44.80 15.97
C LYS A 3 -10.77 44.15 14.58
N PHE A 4 -10.24 44.85 13.55
CA PHE A 4 -10.20 44.37 12.17
C PHE A 4 -9.04 44.95 11.35
N ASP A 5 -7.79 44.79 11.79
CA ASP A 5 -6.68 45.05 10.86
C ASP A 5 -6.72 44.01 9.73
N PRO A 6 -6.79 44.43 8.45
CA PRO A 6 -6.87 43.50 7.34
C PRO A 6 -5.54 42.76 7.21
N PHE A 7 -5.59 41.43 7.24
CA PHE A 7 -4.43 40.61 6.92
C PHE A 7 -4.01 40.90 5.48
N THR A 8 -2.74 41.24 5.25
CA THR A 8 -2.26 41.50 3.89
C THR A 8 -2.11 40.18 3.13
N GLN A 9 -2.12 40.25 1.80
CA GLN A 9 -1.83 39.07 0.98
C GLN A 9 -0.44 38.48 1.28
N ARG A 10 0.52 39.33 1.68
CA ARG A 10 1.84 38.89 2.15
C ARG A 10 1.74 38.09 3.45
N ASP A 11 0.92 38.51 4.41
CA ASP A 11 0.72 37.79 5.67
C ASP A 11 0.02 36.44 5.44
N TYR A 12 -0.94 36.40 4.51
CA TYR A 12 -1.59 35.15 4.09
C TYR A 12 -0.57 34.15 3.53
N TYR A 13 0.31 34.58 2.62
CA TYR A 13 1.36 33.71 2.07
C TYR A 13 2.45 33.37 3.09
N ALA A 14 2.76 34.27 4.02
CA ALA A 14 3.68 33.99 5.12
C ALA A 14 3.12 32.85 6.00
N MET A 15 1.84 32.92 6.38
CA MET A 15 1.17 31.86 7.13
C MET A 15 1.13 30.54 6.34
N ALA A 16 0.83 30.58 5.05
CA ALA A 16 0.88 29.38 4.20
C ALA A 16 2.29 28.77 4.12
N GLY A 17 3.33 29.61 4.11
CA GLY A 17 4.73 29.19 4.18
C GLY A 17 5.07 28.52 5.51
N PHE A 18 4.64 29.09 6.64
CA PHE A 18 4.81 28.49 7.96
C PHE A 18 4.12 27.12 8.05
N PHE A 19 2.85 27.01 7.62
CA PHE A 19 2.12 25.74 7.64
C PHE A 19 2.68 24.71 6.66
N ARG A 20 3.23 25.13 5.53
CA ARG A 20 3.92 24.23 4.59
C ARG A 20 5.29 23.78 5.11
N SER A 21 5.94 24.59 5.95
CA SER A 21 7.26 24.30 6.53
C SER A 21 7.19 23.51 7.84
N THR A 22 6.01 23.39 8.47
CA THR A 22 5.82 22.53 9.63
C THR A 22 5.71 21.07 9.19
N GLN A 23 6.65 20.25 9.63
CA GLN A 23 6.54 18.80 9.53
C GLN A 23 5.94 18.26 10.84
N VAL A 24 4.95 17.38 10.73
CA VAL A 24 4.43 16.66 11.89
C VAL A 24 5.43 15.58 12.25
N VAL A 25 5.99 15.64 13.46
CA VAL A 25 6.82 14.57 14.01
C VAL A 25 5.88 13.47 14.49
N MET A 26 5.78 12.39 13.71
CA MET A 26 4.97 11.22 14.09
C MET A 26 5.78 10.30 15.01
N GLY A 27 5.20 10.02 16.18
CA GLY A 27 5.85 9.30 17.28
C GLY A 27 6.39 7.92 16.90
N THR A 28 7.64 7.70 17.28
CA THR A 28 8.35 6.42 17.29
C THR A 28 7.79 5.49 18.37
N ARG A 29 7.67 4.20 18.01
CA ARG A 29 7.56 2.98 18.85
C ARG A 29 6.80 3.17 20.17
N ASN A 30 5.50 2.81 20.17
CA ASN A 30 4.60 2.51 21.32
C ASN A 30 3.25 3.27 21.32
N GLY A 31 2.82 3.88 20.21
CA GLY A 31 1.45 4.40 20.07
C GLY A 31 1.13 5.65 20.92
N CYS A 32 2.14 6.29 21.52
CA CYS A 32 1.99 7.58 22.20
C CYS A 32 2.23 8.70 21.19
N VAL A 33 1.16 9.16 20.53
CA VAL A 33 1.27 10.00 19.33
C VAL A 33 1.82 11.40 19.60
N ASN A 34 1.70 11.96 20.82
CA ASN A 34 1.91 13.42 20.99
C ASN A 34 2.62 13.91 22.27
N VAL A 35 3.18 13.05 23.15
CA VAL A 35 3.60 13.53 24.49
C VAL A 35 4.98 13.07 24.98
N ALA A 36 5.50 11.89 24.61
CA ALA A 36 6.71 11.39 25.28
C ALA A 36 7.51 10.34 24.48
N SER A 37 7.87 10.60 23.23
CA SER A 37 8.91 9.78 22.56
C SER A 37 10.06 10.65 22.07
N TRP A 38 11.27 10.10 22.16
CA TRP A 38 12.47 10.72 21.61
C TRP A 38 12.63 10.31 20.15
N VAL A 39 12.99 11.26 19.29
CA VAL A 39 13.47 10.95 17.95
C VAL A 39 14.89 10.41 18.09
N GLU A 40 15.03 9.09 18.04
CA GLU A 40 16.35 8.45 18.01
C GLU A 40 16.97 8.64 16.62
N GLN A 41 17.77 9.70 16.48
CA GLN A 41 18.64 9.85 15.32
C GLN A 41 19.97 9.16 15.65
N PRO A 42 20.44 8.21 14.81
CA PRO A 42 21.76 7.62 15.03
C PRO A 42 22.81 8.72 15.00
N LEU A 43 23.63 8.80 16.04
CA LEU A 43 24.75 9.74 16.10
C LEU A 43 25.65 9.53 14.88
N PRO A 44 26.02 10.58 14.12
CA PRO A 44 26.99 10.45 13.04
C PRO A 44 28.31 9.95 13.64
N GLY A 45 28.67 8.70 13.35
CA GLY A 45 29.81 8.03 13.97
C GLY A 45 30.00 6.60 13.48
N PRO A 46 31.03 5.89 13.99
CA PRO A 46 31.49 4.59 13.48
C PRO A 46 30.50 3.40 13.57
N GLY A 47 29.20 3.63 13.84
CA GLY A 47 28.12 2.62 13.81
C GLY A 47 27.15 2.73 12.63
N MET A 48 27.30 3.71 11.72
CA MET A 48 26.41 3.86 10.56
C MET A 48 26.47 2.65 9.61
N ASN A 49 27.66 2.06 9.44
CA ASN A 49 27.85 0.86 8.63
C ASN A 49 27.12 -0.36 9.22
N ASP A 50 27.06 -0.46 10.55
CA ASP A 50 26.34 -1.54 11.24
C ASP A 50 24.82 -1.38 11.11
N LEU A 51 24.31 -0.15 11.13
CA LEU A 51 22.89 0.12 10.89
C LEU A 51 22.51 -0.20 9.44
N ALA A 52 23.31 0.26 8.47
CA ALA A 52 23.09 -0.05 7.06
C ALA A 52 23.11 -1.57 6.81
N ALA A 53 24.05 -2.29 7.41
CA ALA A 53 24.10 -3.75 7.32
C ALA A 53 22.89 -4.43 7.96
N LYS A 54 22.38 -3.93 9.09
CA LYS A 54 21.15 -4.43 9.73
C LYS A 54 19.92 -4.21 8.86
N VAL A 55 19.76 -3.01 8.30
CA VAL A 55 18.65 -2.69 7.39
C VAL A 55 18.70 -3.60 6.17
N ALA A 56 19.84 -3.71 5.50
CA ALA A 56 20.00 -4.60 4.34
C ALA A 56 19.66 -6.07 4.68
N ARG A 57 20.04 -6.55 5.87
CA ARG A 57 19.70 -7.91 6.34
C ARG A 57 18.20 -8.08 6.59
N LEU A 58 17.54 -7.09 7.19
CA LEU A 58 16.10 -7.11 7.44
C LEU A 58 15.32 -7.08 6.12
N GLU A 59 15.71 -6.20 5.19
CA GLU A 59 15.14 -6.14 3.84
C GLU A 59 15.27 -7.47 3.10
N LEU A 60 16.46 -8.09 3.14
CA LEU A 60 16.68 -9.42 2.57
C LEU A 60 15.77 -10.47 3.22
N THR A 61 15.63 -10.44 4.55
CA THR A 61 14.79 -11.40 5.29
C THR A 61 13.31 -11.23 4.94
N MET A 62 12.84 -9.99 4.84
CA MET A 62 11.49 -9.66 4.40
C MET A 62 11.26 -10.16 2.98
N ARG A 63 12.17 -9.86 2.05
CA ARG A 63 12.11 -10.34 0.67
C ARG A 63 12.03 -11.86 0.59
N LEU A 64 12.92 -12.58 1.27
CA LEU A 64 12.92 -14.05 1.29
C LEU A 64 11.62 -14.63 1.90
N LYS A 65 11.04 -13.95 2.90
CA LYS A 65 9.75 -14.34 3.46
C LYS A 65 8.63 -14.17 2.45
N VAL A 66 8.57 -13.03 1.75
CA VAL A 66 7.55 -12.79 0.72
C VAL A 66 7.72 -13.72 -0.46
N GLU A 67 8.94 -13.97 -0.92
CA GLU A 67 9.22 -14.95 -1.97
C GLU A 67 8.74 -16.34 -1.56
N ARG A 68 8.95 -16.74 -0.30
CA ARG A 68 8.42 -18.01 0.23
C ARG A 68 6.89 -18.02 0.27
N ASP A 69 6.26 -16.97 0.81
CA ASP A 69 4.80 -16.88 0.91
C ASP A 69 4.15 -16.85 -0.48
N PHE A 70 4.79 -16.15 -1.43
CA PHE A 70 4.43 -16.17 -2.83
C PHE A 70 4.58 -17.58 -3.41
N MET A 71 5.70 -18.27 -3.24
CA MET A 71 5.88 -19.63 -3.77
C MET A 71 4.90 -20.65 -3.17
N LYS A 72 4.49 -20.44 -1.93
CA LYS A 72 3.48 -21.26 -1.27
C LYS A 72 2.09 -21.04 -1.89
N LYS A 73 1.74 -19.79 -2.22
CA LYS A 73 0.41 -19.40 -2.73
C LYS A 73 0.31 -19.51 -4.27
N ALA A 74 1.29 -18.98 -4.99
CA ALA A 74 1.39 -19.06 -6.45
C ALA A 74 1.75 -20.50 -6.85
N GLY A 75 0.75 -21.35 -7.02
CA GLY A 75 0.93 -22.74 -7.41
C GLY A 75 1.72 -22.89 -8.71
N GLY A 76 3.04 -23.09 -8.62
CA GLY A 76 3.98 -23.65 -9.61
C GLY A 76 4.09 -23.01 -11.01
N LYS A 77 3.23 -22.08 -11.42
CA LYS A 77 3.13 -21.63 -12.83
C LYS A 77 3.53 -20.18 -13.10
N MET A 78 3.68 -19.33 -12.09
CA MET A 78 4.23 -17.98 -12.29
C MET A 78 5.72 -17.98 -12.01
N SER A 79 6.51 -17.59 -13.02
CA SER A 79 7.94 -17.42 -12.86
C SER A 79 8.21 -16.19 -11.99
N LEU A 80 8.83 -16.42 -10.83
CA LEU A 80 9.36 -15.41 -9.89
C LEU A 80 10.37 -14.43 -10.51
N GLN A 81 10.87 -14.73 -11.71
CA GLN A 81 12.20 -14.34 -12.17
C GLN A 81 12.44 -12.83 -12.17
N ASN A 82 11.39 -12.00 -12.20
CA ASN A 82 11.51 -10.53 -12.21
C ASN A 82 10.48 -9.78 -11.34
N LEU A 83 9.82 -10.43 -10.39
CA LEU A 83 8.88 -9.72 -9.50
C LEU A 83 9.62 -9.17 -8.27
N PRO A 84 9.66 -7.84 -8.05
CA PRO A 84 10.20 -7.26 -6.83
C PRO A 84 9.23 -7.52 -5.67
N LEU A 85 9.35 -8.71 -5.07
CA LEU A 85 8.56 -9.16 -3.94
C LEU A 85 9.18 -8.65 -2.63
N ALA A 86 8.53 -7.64 -2.05
CA ALA A 86 8.79 -7.15 -0.70
C ALA A 86 7.46 -6.71 -0.08
N GLY A 87 7.32 -6.84 1.24
CA GLY A 87 6.11 -6.44 1.97
C GLY A 87 5.26 -7.61 2.48
N VAL A 88 3.93 -7.48 2.37
CA VAL A 88 2.95 -8.47 2.84
C VAL A 88 2.01 -8.82 1.69
N LEU A 89 1.63 -10.08 1.57
CA LEU A 89 0.88 -10.59 0.42
C LEU A 89 -0.42 -11.27 0.84
N TYR A 90 -1.53 -10.67 0.43
CA TYR A 90 -2.89 -11.17 0.65
C TYR A 90 -3.44 -11.76 -0.65
N ASP A 91 -4.14 -12.88 -0.53
CA ASP A 91 -4.88 -13.53 -1.62
C ASP A 91 -6.39 -13.42 -1.40
N GLU A 92 -7.23 -13.84 -2.34
CA GLU A 92 -8.69 -13.81 -2.13
C GLU A 92 -9.16 -14.58 -0.89
N GLU A 93 -8.42 -15.63 -0.50
CA GLU A 93 -8.71 -16.43 0.71
C GLU A 93 -8.54 -15.64 2.00
N ASP A 94 -7.77 -14.55 1.97
CA ASP A 94 -7.56 -13.65 3.12
C ASP A 94 -8.59 -12.50 3.14
N ALA A 95 -9.51 -12.43 2.17
CA ALA A 95 -10.46 -11.33 2.02
C ALA A 95 -11.81 -11.63 2.70
N GLU A 96 -12.35 -10.63 3.38
CA GLU A 96 -13.77 -10.58 3.75
C GLU A 96 -14.59 -10.21 2.50
N LEU A 97 -15.30 -11.18 1.93
CA LEU A 97 -16.13 -10.98 0.74
C LEU A 97 -17.56 -10.59 1.09
N VAL A 98 -18.02 -9.47 0.54
CA VAL A 98 -19.42 -9.01 0.61
C VAL A 98 -20.08 -9.19 -0.75
N GLY A 99 -21.19 -9.93 -0.76
CA GLY A 99 -21.96 -10.30 -1.95
C GLY A 99 -21.40 -11.52 -2.69
N GLU A 100 -22.09 -11.92 -3.76
CA GLU A 100 -21.75 -13.13 -4.52
C GLU A 100 -20.56 -12.90 -5.47
N TRP A 101 -19.46 -13.62 -5.25
CA TRP A 101 -18.26 -13.56 -6.10
C TRP A 101 -18.07 -14.86 -6.86
N LYS A 102 -17.65 -14.76 -8.12
CA LYS A 102 -17.38 -15.92 -8.96
C LYS A 102 -15.88 -16.18 -9.02
N THR A 103 -15.49 -17.41 -8.70
CA THR A 103 -14.11 -17.88 -8.79
C THR A 103 -13.77 -18.32 -10.22
N SER A 104 -12.57 -17.97 -10.69
CA SER A 104 -12.05 -18.35 -12.00
C SER A 104 -10.55 -18.63 -11.95
N SER A 105 -10.08 -19.53 -12.82
CA SER A 105 -8.67 -19.85 -13.03
C SER A 105 -8.26 -19.72 -14.51
N LEU A 106 -9.13 -19.11 -15.34
CA LEU A 106 -8.95 -19.01 -16.79
C LEU A 106 -7.79 -18.12 -17.22
N SER A 107 -7.39 -17.15 -16.39
CA SER A 107 -6.19 -16.35 -16.64
C SER A 107 -4.98 -17.04 -16.03
N SER A 108 -3.96 -17.32 -16.83
CA SER A 108 -2.65 -17.77 -16.33
C SER A 108 -1.94 -16.69 -15.52
N ASN A 109 -2.19 -15.42 -15.88
CA ASN A 109 -1.71 -14.26 -15.15
C ASN A 109 -2.62 -13.98 -13.96
N ARG A 110 -2.35 -14.63 -12.83
CA ARG A 110 -3.07 -14.48 -11.57
C ARG A 110 -2.15 -14.84 -10.41
N PHE A 111 -2.38 -14.22 -9.27
CA PHE A 111 -1.81 -14.69 -8.01
C PHE A 111 -2.63 -15.89 -7.50
N GLY A 112 -2.03 -16.79 -6.72
CA GLY A 112 -2.78 -17.91 -6.15
C GLY A 112 -3.25 -18.99 -7.12
N ALA A 113 -4.14 -19.85 -6.63
CA ALA A 113 -4.77 -20.90 -7.42
C ALA A 113 -5.87 -20.37 -8.34
N HIS A 114 -6.55 -19.30 -7.93
CA HIS A 114 -7.69 -18.72 -8.62
C HIS A 114 -7.73 -17.19 -8.44
N TYR A 115 -8.79 -16.55 -8.94
CA TYR A 115 -9.11 -15.16 -8.66
C TYR A 115 -10.63 -15.02 -8.66
N ILE A 116 -11.13 -13.97 -8.01
CA ILE A 116 -12.56 -13.67 -7.94
C ILE A 116 -12.96 -12.55 -8.91
N HIS A 117 -14.19 -12.58 -9.40
CA HIS A 117 -14.79 -11.49 -10.16
C HIS A 117 -16.30 -11.39 -9.94
N ASP A 118 -16.89 -10.23 -10.28
CA ASP A 118 -18.29 -9.90 -10.00
C ASP A 118 -19.31 -10.51 -11.00
N ASP A 119 -18.86 -11.28 -11.99
CA ASP A 119 -19.65 -11.75 -13.14
C ASP A 119 -20.41 -10.62 -13.87
N LYS A 120 -19.91 -9.37 -13.78
CA LYS A 120 -20.58 -8.14 -14.23
C LYS A 120 -21.96 -7.90 -13.60
N LYS A 121 -22.25 -8.51 -12.44
CA LYS A 121 -23.53 -8.43 -11.71
C LYS A 121 -23.33 -7.77 -10.35
N GLY A 122 -24.38 -7.11 -9.83
CA GLY A 122 -24.36 -6.53 -8.48
C GLY A 122 -23.31 -5.43 -8.28
N ARG A 123 -23.02 -4.66 -9.34
CA ARG A 123 -22.02 -3.57 -9.31
C ARG A 123 -22.37 -2.55 -8.23
N GLY A 124 -21.38 -2.13 -7.46
CA GLY A 124 -21.53 -1.16 -6.36
C GLY A 124 -21.97 -1.76 -5.02
N ALA A 125 -22.57 -2.95 -5.01
CA ALA A 125 -22.96 -3.65 -3.78
C ALA A 125 -21.89 -4.64 -3.28
N LYS A 126 -21.06 -5.18 -4.19
CA LYS A 126 -20.02 -6.16 -3.86
C LYS A 126 -18.74 -5.50 -3.38
N LYS A 127 -18.08 -6.10 -2.39
CA LYS A 127 -16.79 -5.66 -1.86
C LYS A 127 -15.90 -6.87 -1.56
N ALA A 128 -14.60 -6.70 -1.73
CA ALA A 128 -13.57 -7.60 -1.20
C ALA A 128 -12.71 -6.75 -0.27
N VAL A 129 -12.72 -7.07 1.02
CA VAL A 129 -12.06 -6.27 2.06
C VAL A 129 -10.87 -7.05 2.59
N PHE A 130 -9.68 -6.48 2.45
CA PHE A 130 -8.43 -7.05 2.94
C PHE A 130 -8.00 -6.30 4.20
N ARG A 131 -7.86 -7.01 5.32
CA ARG A 131 -7.39 -6.42 6.59
C ARG A 131 -5.92 -6.73 6.79
N GLY A 132 -5.09 -5.69 6.72
CA GLY A 132 -3.64 -5.80 6.82
C GLY A 132 -3.14 -5.84 8.26
N SER A 133 -2.48 -6.93 8.64
CA SER A 133 -1.56 -6.96 9.80
C SER A 133 -0.16 -6.65 9.30
N LEU A 134 0.23 -5.39 9.37
CA LEU A 134 1.53 -4.91 8.88
C LEU A 134 2.62 -5.15 9.94
N PRO A 135 3.82 -5.62 9.54
CA PRO A 135 4.88 -5.99 10.49
C PRO A 135 5.47 -4.77 11.21
N GLU A 136 5.50 -3.62 10.55
CA GLU A 136 6.03 -2.37 11.10
C GLU A 136 5.12 -1.19 10.74
N THR A 137 5.07 -0.16 11.59
CA THR A 137 4.42 1.09 11.24
C THR A 137 5.27 1.87 10.26
N GLY A 138 4.70 2.34 9.16
CA GLY A 138 5.42 3.10 8.15
C GLY A 138 4.58 3.29 6.89
N VAL A 139 5.20 3.91 5.87
CA VAL A 139 4.56 4.13 4.57
C VAL A 139 4.72 2.88 3.71
N TYR A 140 3.61 2.34 3.23
CA TYR A 140 3.58 1.16 2.37
C TYR A 140 3.14 1.53 0.95
N GLU A 141 3.82 0.96 -0.05
CA GLU A 141 3.27 0.94 -1.40
C GLU A 141 2.21 -0.15 -1.49
N VAL A 142 0.97 0.23 -1.81
CA VAL A 142 -0.12 -0.73 -2.03
C VAL A 142 -0.14 -1.10 -3.51
N ARG A 143 -0.20 -2.40 -3.78
CA ARG A 143 -0.25 -2.98 -5.13
C ARG A 143 -1.43 -3.93 -5.25
N LEU A 144 -2.15 -3.90 -6.37
CA LEU A 144 -3.25 -4.81 -6.65
C LEU A 144 -2.88 -5.81 -7.74
N ALA A 145 -3.16 -7.09 -7.50
CA ALA A 145 -2.96 -8.16 -8.47
C ALA A 145 -4.23 -8.37 -9.31
N PHE A 146 -4.11 -8.34 -10.64
CA PHE A 146 -5.22 -8.66 -11.54
C PHE A 146 -4.72 -9.07 -12.93
N PRO A 147 -5.50 -9.83 -13.71
CA PRO A 147 -5.01 -10.39 -14.98
C PRO A 147 -4.82 -9.38 -16.13
N GLY A 148 -5.39 -8.18 -16.04
CA GLY A 148 -5.33 -7.14 -17.07
C GLY A 148 -5.95 -7.56 -18.40
N LYS A 149 -7.28 -7.61 -18.51
CA LYS A 149 -7.99 -8.12 -19.71
C LYS A 149 -9.01 -7.12 -20.24
N ALA A 150 -9.23 -7.08 -21.55
CA ALA A 150 -10.17 -6.16 -22.22
C ALA A 150 -11.62 -6.21 -21.69
N ASN A 151 -12.03 -7.31 -21.06
CA ASN A 151 -13.35 -7.46 -20.45
C ASN A 151 -13.43 -6.98 -18.98
N GLY A 152 -12.32 -6.47 -18.43
CA GLY A 152 -12.22 -5.88 -17.10
C GLY A 152 -12.92 -4.52 -17.00
N ALA A 153 -13.02 -4.01 -15.77
CA ALA A 153 -13.64 -2.71 -15.51
C ALA A 153 -12.60 -1.59 -15.65
N THR A 154 -12.97 -0.52 -16.36
CA THR A 154 -12.12 0.66 -16.56
C THR A 154 -12.06 1.61 -15.36
N ASN A 155 -12.93 1.40 -14.36
CA ASN A 155 -13.16 2.35 -13.26
C ASN A 155 -13.44 1.65 -11.92
N THR A 156 -12.69 0.58 -11.64
CA THR A 156 -12.81 -0.19 -10.39
C THR A 156 -12.51 0.72 -9.21
N ARG A 157 -13.44 0.85 -8.27
CA ARG A 157 -13.24 1.67 -7.06
C ARG A 157 -12.39 0.90 -6.07
N VAL A 158 -11.33 1.54 -5.61
CA VAL A 158 -10.42 1.03 -4.58
C VAL A 158 -10.42 2.04 -3.44
N ILE A 159 -10.59 1.55 -2.21
CA ILE A 159 -10.60 2.36 -0.99
C ILE A 159 -9.47 1.84 -0.12
N ILE A 160 -8.60 2.74 0.34
CA ILE A 160 -7.48 2.42 1.21
C ILE A 160 -7.65 3.22 2.49
N GLU A 161 -7.87 2.52 3.59
CA GLU A 161 -7.90 3.10 4.92
C GLU A 161 -6.49 3.00 5.49
N ALA A 162 -5.80 4.13 5.57
CA ALA A 162 -4.44 4.26 6.06
C ALA A 162 -4.39 5.18 7.29
N PHE A 163 -3.20 5.37 7.86
CA PHE A 163 -3.03 6.15 9.09
C PHE A 163 -3.35 7.64 8.91
N ASP A 164 -3.18 8.15 7.69
CA ASP A 164 -3.41 9.54 7.31
C ASP A 164 -4.84 9.80 6.80
N GLY A 165 -5.66 8.74 6.64
CA GLY A 165 -7.07 8.84 6.31
C GLY A 165 -7.55 7.80 5.31
N VAL A 166 -8.68 8.11 4.69
CA VAL A 166 -9.32 7.26 3.67
C VAL A 166 -9.01 7.81 2.29
N HIS A 167 -8.38 6.98 1.46
CA HIS A 167 -8.03 7.31 0.09
C HIS A 167 -8.90 6.54 -0.89
N GLU A 168 -9.53 7.26 -1.81
CA GLU A 168 -10.34 6.67 -2.86
C GLU A 168 -9.68 6.85 -4.22
N LEU A 169 -9.50 5.74 -4.94
CA LEU A 169 -8.90 5.75 -6.26
C LEU A 169 -9.66 4.86 -7.23
N ARG A 170 -9.39 5.09 -8.52
CA ARG A 170 -10.00 4.37 -9.62
C ARG A 170 -8.94 3.60 -10.39
N LEU A 171 -9.19 2.32 -10.59
CA LEU A 171 -8.28 1.40 -11.26
C LEU A 171 -8.90 0.90 -12.57
N ASP A 172 -8.15 1.03 -13.65
CA ASP A 172 -8.48 0.46 -14.96
C ASP A 172 -7.90 -0.95 -15.08
N GLN A 173 -8.76 -1.95 -14.90
CA GLN A 173 -8.40 -3.37 -14.97
C GLN A 173 -8.33 -3.93 -16.40
N THR A 174 -8.51 -3.07 -17.43
CA THR A 174 -8.34 -3.47 -18.83
C THR A 174 -6.88 -3.47 -19.26
N LYS A 175 -6.03 -2.72 -18.56
CA LYS A 175 -4.62 -2.55 -18.84
C LYS A 175 -3.79 -3.64 -18.16
N ALA A 176 -2.66 -3.99 -18.76
CA ALA A 176 -1.69 -4.86 -18.12
C ALA A 176 -1.07 -4.14 -16.90
N PRO A 177 -1.06 -4.77 -15.72
CA PRO A 177 -0.37 -4.24 -14.54
C PRO A 177 1.14 -3.99 -14.79
N ARG A 178 1.68 -2.93 -14.20
CA ARG A 178 3.05 -2.46 -14.46
C ARG A 178 4.15 -3.40 -13.97
N ILE A 179 3.93 -4.13 -12.87
CA ILE A 179 4.95 -4.96 -12.23
C ILE A 179 4.74 -6.42 -12.62
N GLY A 180 5.63 -6.92 -13.48
CA GLY A 180 5.62 -8.31 -13.98
C GLY A 180 4.32 -8.71 -14.68
N GLY A 181 3.55 -7.75 -15.18
CA GLY A 181 2.24 -8.00 -15.77
C GLY A 181 1.15 -8.36 -14.77
N LEU A 182 1.44 -8.42 -13.46
CA LEU A 182 0.51 -8.92 -12.45
C LEU A 182 0.09 -7.87 -11.43
N PHE A 183 1.05 -7.11 -10.90
CA PHE A 183 0.82 -6.15 -9.83
C PHE A 183 0.79 -4.71 -10.35
N GLU A 184 -0.23 -3.96 -9.98
CA GLU A 184 -0.35 -2.54 -10.28
C GLU A 184 -0.21 -1.71 -9.00
N PRO A 185 0.81 -0.84 -8.89
CA PRO A 185 0.90 0.13 -7.81
C PRO A 185 -0.27 1.11 -7.86
N VAL A 186 -0.97 1.27 -6.74
CA VAL A 186 -2.09 2.21 -6.62
C VAL A 186 -1.76 3.45 -5.79
N GLY A 187 -0.69 3.40 -5.00
CA GLY A 187 -0.19 4.54 -4.25
C GLY A 187 0.70 4.15 -3.08
N ARG A 188 1.19 5.16 -2.37
CA ARG A 188 1.92 5.03 -1.11
C ARG A 188 1.12 5.72 -0.02
N PHE A 189 0.86 5.00 1.06
CA PHE A 189 0.00 5.41 2.16
C PHE A 189 0.64 5.06 3.51
#